data_AF-A0A8I7B628-F1
#
_entry.id   AF-A0A8I7B628-F1
#
_cell.length_a   1.000
_cell.length_b   1.000
_cell.length_c   1.000
_cell.angle_alpha   90.00
_cell.angle_beta   90.00
_cell.angle_gamma   90.00
#
_symmetry.space_group_name_H-M   'P 1'
#
loop_
_entity.id
_entity.type
_entity.pdbx_description
1 polymer ?
#
loop_
_entity_poly.entity_id
_entity_poly.type
_entity_poly.pdbx_seq_one_letter_code
_entity_poly.pdbx_strand_id
1 'polypeptide(L)'
;MVGGMLHVVGNLSVPADSNNWDDDTLLVAVDMEGKVWKTISVPRGQRYGTVGWSQGCLHYAAISPAPLTIGDDDNEDTLPRAEEVAIWRLEDYDTQQWALKQSFRADKVLKLAEVEYQLVGFHPDRDTFFLVSKGLYDGDAWDAASVVSWDMRRRQICDVLDLEKGSSSLCLPYVPLFSSEPLADADGH
;
A
#
# COMPACT_ATOMS: atom_id res chain seq x y z
N MET A 1 -15.19 -15.57 10.89
CA MET A 1 -13.73 -15.46 10.68
C MET A 1 -13.16 -16.86 10.71
N VAL A 2 -12.81 -17.43 9.56
CA VAL A 2 -12.06 -18.69 9.47
C VAL A 2 -10.59 -18.28 9.45
N GLY A 3 -9.80 -18.73 10.44
CA GLY A 3 -8.34 -18.64 10.53
C GLY A 3 -7.69 -17.36 9.99
N GLY A 4 -7.47 -16.36 10.85
CA GLY A 4 -6.77 -15.13 10.45
C GLY A 4 -5.41 -15.45 9.82
N MET A 5 -5.13 -14.84 8.66
CA MET A 5 -3.81 -14.87 8.04
C MET A 5 -3.24 -13.46 8.02
N LEU A 6 -1.95 -13.35 8.31
CA LEU A 6 -1.18 -12.12 8.17
C LEU A 6 -0.48 -12.13 6.82
N HIS A 7 -0.66 -11.06 6.05
CA HIS A 7 0.02 -10.84 4.77
C HIS A 7 1.16 -9.85 4.96
N VAL A 8 2.38 -10.26 4.63
CA VAL A 8 3.61 -9.46 4.82
C VAL A 8 4.36 -9.35 3.51
N VAL A 9 4.69 -8.13 3.10
CA VAL A 9 5.52 -7.86 1.91
C VAL A 9 6.99 -7.97 2.30
N GLY A 10 7.79 -8.65 1.48
CA GLY A 10 9.24 -8.75 1.67
C GLY A 10 9.97 -9.06 0.37
N ASN A 11 11.29 -8.97 0.38
CA ASN A 11 12.13 -9.31 -0.77
C ASN A 11 12.79 -10.68 -0.57
N LEU A 12 12.89 -11.46 -1.64
CA LEU A 12 13.77 -12.62 -1.66
C LEU A 12 15.22 -12.17 -1.59
N SER A 13 15.97 -12.67 -0.61
CA SER A 13 17.42 -12.51 -0.60
C SER A 13 18.02 -13.28 -1.77
N VAL A 14 18.43 -12.57 -2.82
CA VAL A 14 19.16 -13.18 -3.95
C VAL A 14 20.64 -13.34 -3.56
N PRO A 15 21.30 -14.47 -3.88
CA PRO A 15 22.73 -14.66 -3.62
C PRO A 15 23.57 -13.54 -4.25
N ALA A 16 24.63 -13.11 -3.55
CA ALA A 16 25.49 -11.97 -3.92
C ALA A 16 26.17 -12.07 -5.30
N ASP A 17 26.14 -13.24 -5.93
CA ASP A 17 26.77 -13.54 -7.23
C ASP A 17 25.86 -13.17 -8.41
N SER A 18 24.61 -12.82 -8.13
CA SER A 18 23.64 -12.31 -9.09
C SER A 18 23.82 -10.79 -9.24
N ASN A 19 24.31 -10.35 -10.40
CA ASN A 19 24.26 -8.94 -10.81
C ASN A 19 22.80 -8.43 -11.00
N ASN A 20 21.81 -9.27 -10.73
CA ASN A 20 20.40 -8.90 -10.75
C ASN A 20 20.03 -8.35 -9.37
N TRP A 21 20.10 -7.03 -9.23
CA TRP A 21 19.57 -6.27 -8.09
C TRP A 21 18.05 -6.09 -8.19
N ASP A 22 17.40 -6.81 -9.10
CA ASP A 22 15.95 -6.97 -9.12
C ASP A 22 15.55 -7.79 -7.90
N ASP A 23 15.30 -7.08 -6.81
CA ASP A 23 14.61 -7.61 -5.65
C ASP A 23 13.25 -8.15 -6.12
N ASP A 24 13.12 -9.48 -6.18
CA ASP A 24 11.83 -10.13 -6.32
C ASP A 24 11.03 -9.88 -5.03
N THR A 25 10.23 -8.81 -5.04
CA THR A 25 9.27 -8.54 -3.97
C THR A 25 8.18 -9.60 -4.03
N LEU A 26 7.89 -10.19 -2.88
CA LEU A 26 6.87 -11.20 -2.69
C LEU A 26 5.97 -10.84 -1.52
N LEU A 27 4.77 -11.40 -1.55
CA LEU A 27 3.82 -11.35 -0.46
C LEU A 27 3.73 -12.71 0.21
N VAL A 28 4.02 -12.76 1.51
CA VAL A 28 3.95 -13.98 2.30
C VAL A 28 2.70 -13.95 3.16
N ALA A 29 1.86 -14.98 3.02
CA ALA A 29 0.75 -15.25 3.91
C ALA A 29 1.21 -16.19 5.02
N VAL A 30 1.05 -15.76 6.26
CA VAL A 30 1.45 -16.46 7.48
C VAL A 30 0.20 -16.76 8.30
N ASP A 31 0.09 -17.98 8.83
CA ASP A 31 -1.01 -18.34 9.73
C ASP A 31 -0.80 -17.77 11.15
N MET A 32 -1.78 -18.00 12.02
CA MET A 32 -1.76 -17.53 13.42
C MET A 32 -0.63 -18.15 14.25
N GLU A 33 -0.04 -19.27 13.81
CA GLU A 33 1.09 -19.93 14.47
C GLU A 33 2.45 -19.40 13.98
N GLY A 34 2.44 -18.44 13.05
CA GLY A 34 3.66 -17.89 12.46
C GLY A 34 4.23 -18.74 11.33
N LYS A 35 3.50 -19.75 10.85
CA LYS A 35 3.96 -20.63 9.78
C LYS A 35 3.55 -20.05 8.43
N VAL A 36 4.51 -20.06 7.50
CA VAL A 36 4.26 -19.67 6.11
C VAL A 36 3.26 -20.62 5.49
N TRP A 37 2.13 -20.07 5.09
CA TRP A 37 1.06 -20.79 4.40
C TRP A 37 1.23 -20.69 2.88
N LYS A 38 1.51 -19.48 2.38
CA LYS A 38 1.61 -19.23 0.94
C LYS A 38 2.56 -18.08 0.63
N THR A 39 3.23 -18.19 -0.52
CA THR A 39 4.03 -17.11 -1.09
C THR A 39 3.41 -16.70 -2.42
N ILE A 40 3.16 -15.41 -2.59
CA ILE A 40 2.44 -14.81 -3.70
C ILE A 40 3.36 -13.82 -4.40
N SER A 41 3.56 -13.98 -5.71
CA SER A 41 4.27 -12.99 -6.50
C SER A 41 3.46 -11.69 -6.55
N VAL A 42 4.09 -10.55 -6.27
CA VAL A 42 3.47 -9.24 -6.47
C VAL A 42 4.00 -8.61 -7.76
N PRO A 43 3.20 -7.78 -8.44
CA PRO A 43 3.71 -7.08 -9.59
C PRO A 43 4.81 -6.07 -9.18
N ARG A 44 5.67 -5.72 -10.14
CA ARG A 44 6.95 -5.06 -9.85
C ARG A 44 6.77 -3.59 -9.42
N GLY A 45 7.36 -3.22 -8.29
CA GLY A 45 7.42 -1.84 -7.79
C GLY A 45 8.86 -1.33 -7.66
N GLN A 46 9.05 -0.01 -7.55
CA GLN A 46 10.34 0.65 -7.35
C GLN A 46 10.82 0.60 -5.88
N ARG A 47 9.89 0.43 -4.92
CA ARG A 47 10.14 0.36 -3.47
C ARG A 47 9.18 -0.65 -2.82
N TYR A 48 9.33 -0.88 -1.52
CA TYR A 48 8.38 -1.67 -0.72
C TYR A 48 6.96 -1.12 -0.87
N GLY A 49 6.07 -1.93 -1.43
CA GLY A 49 4.65 -1.63 -1.48
C GLY A 49 3.96 -1.87 -0.14
N THR A 50 2.74 -1.40 -0.02
CA THR A 50 1.84 -1.74 1.09
C THR A 50 0.78 -2.73 0.63
N VAL A 51 0.37 -3.61 1.54
CA VAL A 51 -0.67 -4.61 1.32
C VAL A 51 -1.78 -4.42 2.34
N GLY A 52 -3.02 -4.67 1.94
CA GLY A 52 -4.13 -4.70 2.88
C GLY A 52 -5.39 -5.30 2.31
N TRP A 53 -6.27 -5.73 3.20
CA TRP A 53 -7.61 -6.17 2.85
C TRP A 53 -8.55 -4.97 2.75
N SER A 54 -9.29 -4.90 1.64
CA SER A 54 -10.35 -3.93 1.43
C SER A 54 -11.47 -4.57 0.64
N GLN A 55 -12.71 -4.40 1.10
CA GLN A 55 -13.93 -4.92 0.50
C GLN A 55 -13.86 -6.44 0.23
N GLY A 56 -13.25 -7.18 1.16
CA GLY A 56 -13.08 -8.64 1.03
C GLY A 56 -12.08 -9.07 -0.04
N CYS A 57 -11.25 -8.18 -0.56
CA CYS A 57 -10.18 -8.49 -1.51
C CYS A 57 -8.83 -8.00 -0.99
N LEU A 58 -7.77 -8.74 -1.30
CA LEU A 58 -6.40 -8.33 -1.03
C LEU A 58 -5.96 -7.31 -2.07
N HIS A 59 -5.42 -6.20 -1.60
CA HIS A 59 -4.89 -5.12 -2.45
C HIS A 59 -3.42 -4.90 -2.15
N TYR A 60 -2.69 -4.52 -3.19
CA TYR A 60 -1.28 -4.15 -3.12
C TYR A 60 -1.09 -2.80 -3.81
N ALA A 61 -0.36 -1.90 -3.17
CA ALA A 61 -0.01 -0.61 -3.74
C ALA A 61 1.50 -0.42 -3.72
N ALA A 62 2.07 0.00 -4.85
CA ALA A 62 3.49 0.34 -4.95
C ALA A 62 3.70 1.48 -5.96
N ILE A 63 4.88 2.09 -5.90
CA ILE A 63 5.35 3.01 -6.93
C ILE A 63 5.78 2.18 -8.13
N SER A 64 5.20 2.47 -9.30
CA SER A 64 5.52 1.79 -10.54
C SER A 64 6.91 2.21 -11.06
N PRO A 65 7.76 1.27 -11.51
CA PRO A 65 9.08 1.60 -12.05
C PRO A 65 9.03 2.29 -13.41
N ALA A 66 7.88 2.27 -14.08
CA ALA A 66 7.64 2.92 -15.36
C ALA A 66 6.26 3.58 -15.38
N PRO A 67 6.05 4.65 -16.18
CA PRO A 67 4.73 5.23 -16.37
C PRO A 67 3.73 4.18 -16.86
N LEU A 68 2.61 4.06 -16.16
CA LEU A 68 1.44 3.28 -16.57
C LEU A 68 0.45 4.17 -17.33
N THR A 69 0.48 5.48 -17.08
CA THR A 69 -0.29 6.48 -17.83
C THR A 69 0.62 7.24 -18.79
N ILE A 70 0.35 7.14 -20.09
CA ILE A 70 0.97 7.99 -21.11
C ILE A 70 0.31 9.37 -20.98
N GLY A 71 1.10 10.39 -20.65
CA GLY A 71 0.65 11.78 -20.68
C GLY A 71 1.17 12.46 -21.93
N ASP A 72 0.35 13.29 -22.58
CA ASP A 72 0.71 14.08 -23.77
C ASP A 72 1.82 15.15 -23.55
N ASP A 73 2.51 15.12 -22.41
CA ASP A 73 3.41 16.18 -21.95
C ASP A 73 4.85 15.64 -21.79
N ASP A 74 5.28 14.85 -22.78
CA ASP A 74 6.65 14.34 -22.94
C ASP A 74 7.59 15.47 -23.40
N ASN A 75 7.71 16.53 -22.60
CA ASN A 75 8.91 17.36 -22.68
C ASN A 75 10.01 16.66 -21.86
N GLU A 76 10.77 15.84 -22.57
CA GLU A 76 11.75 14.85 -22.09
C GLU A 76 12.86 15.41 -21.18
N ASP A 77 13.00 16.73 -21.07
CA ASP A 77 14.22 17.36 -20.57
C ASP A 77 14.15 18.10 -19.23
N THR A 78 13.03 18.14 -18.48
CA THR A 78 13.02 19.03 -17.27
C THR A 78 12.14 18.64 -16.08
N LEU A 79 11.42 17.50 -16.06
CA LEU A 79 10.67 17.11 -14.86
C LEU A 79 11.23 15.82 -14.26
N PRO A 80 11.42 15.74 -12.93
CA PRO A 80 11.68 14.47 -12.28
C PRO A 80 10.58 13.51 -12.72
N ARG A 81 10.98 12.34 -13.24
CA ARG A 81 10.08 11.31 -13.78
C ARG A 81 9.00 11.05 -12.72
N ALA A 82 7.80 11.59 -12.93
CA ALA A 82 6.82 11.64 -11.88
C ALA A 82 6.46 10.22 -11.44
N GLU A 83 6.56 9.97 -10.13
CA GLU A 83 6.24 8.67 -9.57
C GLU A 83 4.74 8.37 -9.77
N GLU A 84 4.45 7.21 -10.35
CA GLU A 84 3.09 6.72 -10.53
C GLU A 84 2.80 5.65 -9.50
N VAL A 85 1.79 5.88 -8.67
CA VAL A 85 1.31 4.90 -7.71
C VAL A 85 0.36 3.95 -8.44
N ALA A 86 0.67 2.66 -8.39
CA ALA A 86 -0.16 1.59 -8.93
C ALA A 86 -0.82 0.82 -7.79
N ILE A 87 -2.13 0.60 -7.90
CA ILE A 87 -2.93 -0.17 -6.96
C ILE A 87 -3.50 -1.37 -7.70
N TRP A 88 -3.07 -2.56 -7.28
CA TRP A 88 -3.55 -3.83 -7.79
C TRP A 88 -4.50 -4.50 -6.80
N ARG A 89 -5.47 -5.21 -7.36
CA ARG A 89 -6.38 -6.11 -6.64
C ARG A 89 -6.02 -7.54 -7.02
N LEU A 90 -5.92 -8.41 -6.02
CA LEU A 90 -5.80 -9.85 -6.23
C LEU A 90 -7.17 -10.39 -6.61
N GLU A 91 -7.35 -10.83 -7.86
CA GLU A 91 -8.63 -11.35 -8.34
C GLU A 91 -8.86 -12.78 -7.91
N ASP A 92 -7.79 -13.57 -7.90
CA ASP A 92 -7.80 -14.97 -7.56
C ASP A 92 -6.59 -15.27 -6.69
N TYR A 93 -6.89 -15.67 -5.45
CA TYR A 93 -5.89 -15.97 -4.44
C TYR A 93 -5.08 -17.22 -4.80
N ASP A 94 -5.68 -18.19 -5.48
CA ASP A 94 -5.07 -19.47 -5.84
C ASP A 94 -4.14 -19.33 -7.02
N THR A 95 -4.59 -18.68 -8.08
CA THR A 95 -3.82 -18.45 -9.32
C THR A 95 -2.91 -17.23 -9.26
N GLN A 96 -2.94 -16.48 -8.15
CA GLN A 96 -2.08 -15.32 -7.88
C GLN A 96 -2.21 -14.21 -8.93
N GLN A 97 -3.40 -14.06 -9.51
CA GLN A 97 -3.64 -13.11 -10.59
C GLN A 97 -4.00 -11.73 -10.05
N TRP A 98 -3.13 -10.76 -10.35
CA TRP A 98 -3.33 -9.35 -10.00
C TRP A 98 -3.92 -8.58 -11.17
N ALA A 99 -4.97 -7.81 -10.91
CA ALA A 99 -5.52 -6.84 -11.86
C ALA A 99 -5.23 -5.42 -11.39
N LEU A 100 -4.84 -4.54 -12.32
CA LEU A 100 -4.72 -3.11 -12.05
C LEU A 100 -6.10 -2.52 -11.80
N LYS A 101 -6.33 -2.14 -10.54
CA LYS A 101 -7.55 -1.47 -10.11
C LYS A 101 -7.47 0.02 -10.45
N GLN A 102 -6.33 0.63 -10.17
CA GLN A 102 -6.10 2.05 -10.43
C GLN A 102 -4.61 2.38 -10.49
N SER A 103 -4.27 3.42 -11.25
CA SER A 103 -3.02 4.14 -11.09
C SER A 103 -3.27 5.65 -11.05
N PHE A 104 -2.33 6.38 -10.48
CA PHE A 104 -2.32 7.84 -10.54
C PHE A 104 -0.91 8.38 -10.36
N ARG A 105 -0.62 9.51 -11.00
CA ARG A 105 0.66 10.20 -10.81
C ARG A 105 0.64 11.04 -9.53
N ALA A 106 1.62 10.84 -8.66
CA ALA A 106 1.69 11.51 -7.36
C ALA A 106 1.84 13.03 -7.51
N ASP A 107 2.59 13.49 -8.50
CA ASP A 107 2.78 14.91 -8.84
C ASP A 107 1.45 15.61 -9.19
N LYS A 108 0.63 15.00 -10.04
CA LYS A 108 -0.62 15.59 -10.52
C LYS A 108 -1.71 15.58 -9.45
N VAL A 109 -1.77 14.52 -8.66
CA VAL A 109 -2.85 14.33 -7.70
C VAL A 109 -2.56 15.06 -6.40
N LEU A 110 -1.36 14.90 -5.89
CA LEU A 110 -1.04 15.28 -4.52
C LEU A 110 -0.13 16.53 -4.50
N LYS A 111 0.23 17.08 -5.66
CA LYS A 111 1.30 18.10 -5.81
C LYS A 111 2.60 17.67 -5.11
N LEU A 112 2.80 16.36 -4.97
CA LEU A 112 3.89 15.73 -4.22
C LEU A 112 5.22 15.72 -4.96
N ALA A 113 5.34 16.38 -6.12
CA ALA A 113 6.58 16.40 -6.89
C ALA A 113 7.79 16.90 -6.06
N GLU A 114 7.52 17.64 -4.98
CA GLU A 114 8.53 18.23 -4.09
C GLU A 114 8.54 17.60 -2.68
N VAL A 115 7.74 16.57 -2.41
CA VAL A 115 7.39 16.13 -1.06
C VAL A 115 7.57 14.61 -0.94
N GLU A 116 8.31 14.14 0.07
CA GLU A 116 8.43 12.70 0.35
C GLU A 116 7.10 12.13 0.84
N TYR A 117 6.71 10.96 0.32
CA TYR A 117 5.50 10.29 0.77
C TYR A 117 5.70 8.79 0.99
N GLN A 118 4.86 8.23 1.87
CA GLN A 118 4.79 6.82 2.20
C GLN A 118 3.39 6.28 1.94
N LEU A 119 3.32 5.13 1.28
CA LEU A 119 2.10 4.34 1.12
C LEU A 119 1.76 3.66 2.45
N VAL A 120 0.55 3.88 2.98
CA VAL A 120 0.19 3.38 4.32
C VAL A 120 -0.68 2.13 4.22
N GLY A 121 -1.86 2.24 3.61
CA GLY A 121 -2.77 1.11 3.56
C GLY A 121 -4.17 1.45 3.05
N PHE A 122 -5.08 0.50 3.22
CA PHE A 122 -6.41 0.52 2.64
C PHE A 122 -7.49 0.57 3.72
N HIS A 123 -8.58 1.30 3.47
CA HIS A 123 -9.76 1.22 4.31
C HIS A 123 -10.44 -0.15 4.13
N PRO A 124 -10.83 -0.85 5.21
CA PRO A 124 -11.38 -2.20 5.11
C PRO A 124 -12.69 -2.27 4.32
N ASP A 125 -13.57 -1.27 4.44
CA ASP A 125 -14.90 -1.30 3.79
C ASP A 125 -15.07 -0.34 2.60
N ARG A 126 -14.15 0.60 2.39
CA ARG A 126 -14.30 1.70 1.42
C ARG A 126 -13.17 1.65 0.41
N ASP A 127 -13.47 2.15 -0.78
CA ASP A 127 -12.49 2.43 -1.83
C ASP A 127 -11.61 3.64 -1.46
N THR A 128 -10.96 3.57 -0.30
CA THR A 128 -10.13 4.63 0.25
C THR A 128 -8.74 4.07 0.55
N PHE A 129 -7.73 4.78 0.06
CA PHE A 129 -6.32 4.47 0.26
C PHE A 129 -5.64 5.61 1.02
N PHE A 130 -4.74 5.28 1.94
CA PHE A 130 -4.08 6.26 2.80
C PHE A 130 -2.59 6.39 2.45
N LEU A 131 -2.13 7.64 2.44
CA LEU A 131 -0.73 8.00 2.28
C LEU A 131 -0.32 8.94 3.40
N VAL A 132 0.96 8.93 3.75
CA VAL A 132 1.58 9.97 4.60
C VAL A 132 2.50 10.79 3.72
N SER A 133 2.39 12.11 3.81
CA SER A 133 3.25 13.05 3.11
C SER A 133 4.03 13.92 4.09
N LYS A 134 5.32 14.16 3.83
CA LYS A 134 6.18 14.99 4.68
C LYS A 134 6.45 16.35 4.04
N GLY A 135 6.00 17.44 4.67
CA GLY A 135 6.24 18.81 4.18
C GLY A 135 5.18 19.34 3.20
N LEU A 136 4.00 18.71 3.11
CA LEU A 136 2.95 19.09 2.17
C LEU A 136 2.27 20.44 2.51
N TYR A 137 2.30 20.88 3.79
CA TYR A 137 1.56 22.07 4.25
C TYR A 137 2.33 23.05 5.14
N ASP A 138 3.54 22.73 5.60
CA ASP A 138 4.33 23.63 6.47
C ASP A 138 5.72 23.85 5.86
N GLY A 139 5.84 24.93 5.10
CA GLY A 139 6.93 25.23 4.16
C GLY A 139 8.33 25.42 4.76
N ASP A 140 8.53 25.16 6.06
CA ASP A 140 9.80 25.30 6.76
C ASP A 140 10.09 24.17 7.78
N ALA A 141 9.19 23.19 7.93
CA ALA A 141 9.30 22.14 8.94
C ALA A 141 9.48 20.75 8.30
N TRP A 142 10.73 20.30 8.17
CA TRP A 142 11.13 18.97 7.66
C TRP A 142 10.51 17.78 8.42
N ASP A 143 9.88 18.04 9.56
CA ASP A 143 9.25 17.09 10.47
C ASP A 143 7.71 17.25 10.57
N ALA A 144 7.11 18.10 9.73
CA ALA A 144 5.66 18.14 9.53
C ALA A 144 5.23 17.03 8.57
N ALA A 145 4.25 16.22 8.99
CA ALA A 145 3.69 15.15 8.18
C ALA A 145 2.17 15.23 8.19
N SER A 146 1.52 14.84 7.10
CA SER A 146 0.06 14.80 6.99
C SER A 146 -0.37 13.44 6.44
N VAL A 147 -1.43 12.88 7.02
CA VAL A 147 -2.13 11.71 6.46
C VAL A 147 -3.13 12.22 5.44
N VAL A 148 -3.07 11.68 4.24
CA VAL A 148 -3.98 11.99 3.13
C VAL A 148 -4.79 10.75 2.83
N SER A 149 -6.11 10.93 2.68
CA SER A 149 -7.00 9.89 2.18
C SER A 149 -7.35 10.14 0.71
N TRP A 150 -7.26 9.08 -0.08
CA TRP A 150 -7.54 9.06 -1.51
C TRP A 150 -8.78 8.23 -1.78
N ASP A 151 -9.83 8.84 -2.33
CA ASP A 151 -11.00 8.12 -2.83
C ASP A 151 -10.69 7.57 -4.22
N MET A 152 -10.50 6.26 -4.28
CA MET A 152 -10.18 5.53 -5.50
C MET A 152 -11.34 5.57 -6.51
N ARG A 153 -12.60 5.66 -6.03
CA ARG A 153 -13.79 5.70 -6.88
C ARG A 153 -13.94 7.05 -7.58
N ARG A 154 -13.74 8.14 -6.84
CA ARG A 154 -13.84 9.52 -7.35
C ARG A 154 -12.54 10.04 -7.93
N ARG A 155 -11.42 9.37 -7.64
CA ARG A 155 -10.07 9.77 -8.03
C ARG A 155 -9.72 11.17 -7.52
N GLN A 156 -9.97 11.42 -6.25
CA GLN A 156 -9.67 12.69 -5.59
C GLN A 156 -9.25 12.50 -4.13
N ILE A 157 -8.57 13.51 -3.59
CA ILE A 157 -8.30 13.60 -2.16
C ILE A 157 -9.63 13.82 -1.43
N CYS A 158 -9.84 13.08 -0.34
CA CYS A 158 -11.00 13.24 0.52
C CYS A 158 -10.70 14.10 1.74
N ASP A 159 -9.74 13.67 2.54
CA ASP A 159 -9.39 14.28 3.82
C ASP A 159 -7.88 14.37 3.97
N VAL A 160 -7.45 15.41 4.68
CA VAL A 160 -6.06 15.65 5.06
C VAL A 160 -6.05 15.89 6.56
N LEU A 161 -5.19 15.16 7.26
CA LEU A 161 -4.99 15.29 8.69
C LEU A 161 -3.51 15.57 8.95
N ASP A 162 -3.21 16.75 9.47
CA ASP A 162 -1.86 17.08 9.91
C ASP A 162 -1.53 16.31 11.19
N LEU A 163 -0.35 15.69 11.18
CA LEU A 163 0.18 14.95 12.31
C LEU A 163 1.07 15.85 13.15
N GLU A 164 1.27 15.47 14.42
CA GLU A 164 2.19 16.20 15.30
C GLU A 164 3.62 16.21 14.76
N LYS A 165 4.35 17.27 15.05
CA LYS A 165 5.75 17.43 14.67
C LYS A 165 6.60 16.23 15.12
N GLY A 166 7.32 15.60 14.20
CA GLY A 166 8.16 14.43 14.48
C GLY A 166 7.44 13.06 14.39
N SER A 167 6.16 13.03 14.02
CA SER A 167 5.35 11.81 13.82
C SER A 167 5.57 11.11 12.47
N SER A 168 6.64 11.48 11.74
CA SER A 168 6.95 10.96 10.41
C SER A 168 7.36 9.48 10.35
N SER A 169 7.29 8.76 11.48
CA SER A 169 7.58 7.34 11.64
C SER A 169 6.53 6.43 10.99
N LEU A 170 6.92 5.18 10.69
CA LEU A 170 6.08 4.21 9.99
C LEU A 170 4.68 4.10 10.61
N CYS A 171 3.66 4.49 9.83
CA CYS A 171 2.28 4.16 10.12
C CYS A 171 2.08 2.67 9.81
N LEU A 172 1.96 1.84 10.86
CA LEU A 172 1.63 0.42 10.70
C LEU A 172 0.11 0.26 10.78
N PRO A 173 -0.52 -0.48 9.84
CA PRO A 173 -1.94 -0.78 9.95
C PRO A 173 -2.21 -1.55 11.24
N TYR A 174 -3.11 -1.03 12.06
CA TYR A 174 -3.59 -1.71 13.26
C TYR A 174 -4.40 -2.94 12.85
N VAL A 175 -4.01 -4.12 13.34
CA VAL A 175 -4.78 -5.35 13.17
C VAL A 175 -5.60 -5.55 14.45
N PRO A 176 -6.93 -5.34 14.43
CA PRO A 176 -7.76 -5.60 15.60
C PRO A 176 -7.75 -7.10 15.91
N LEU A 177 -7.33 -7.46 17.13
CA LEU A 177 -7.50 -8.83 17.62
C LEU A 177 -8.99 -9.04 17.92
N PHE A 178 -9.68 -9.79 17.07
CA PHE A 178 -11.01 -10.27 17.38
C PHE A 178 -10.90 -11.56 18.19
N SER A 179 -11.13 -11.47 19.50
CA SER A 179 -11.32 -12.66 20.34
C SER A 179 -12.59 -13.37 19.88
N SER A 180 -12.46 -14.58 19.37
CA SER A 180 -13.58 -15.48 19.13
C SER A 180 -14.03 -16.08 20.46
N GLU A 181 -14.74 -15.31 21.27
CA GLU A 181 -15.50 -15.88 22.37
C GLU A 181 -16.58 -16.80 21.78
N PRO A 182 -16.67 -18.07 22.20
CA PRO A 182 -17.79 -18.90 21.82
C PRO A 182 -19.04 -18.25 22.43
N LEU A 183 -20.06 -18.01 21.61
CA LEU A 183 -21.41 -17.77 22.14
C LEU A 183 -21.73 -18.98 23.00
N ALA A 184 -21.83 -18.77 24.31
CA ALA A 184 -22.30 -19.80 25.21
C ALA A 184 -23.67 -20.25 24.69
N ASP A 185 -23.78 -21.52 24.29
CA ASP A 185 -25.06 -22.13 24.00
C ASP A 185 -25.93 -21.91 25.23
N ALA A 186 -26.98 -21.12 25.06
CA ALA A 186 -28.01 -20.95 26.06
C ALA A 186 -28.87 -22.22 26.08
N ASP A 187 -28.30 -23.32 26.59
CA ASP A 187 -29.08 -24.47 27.06
C ASP A 187 -29.48 -24.18 28.50
N GLY A 188 -30.75 -23.80 28.68
CA GLY A 188 -31.33 -23.49 29.98
C GLY A 188 -32.84 -23.68 29.98
N HIS A 189 -33.24 -24.96 30.09
CA HIS A 189 -34.48 -25.55 30.64
C HIS A 189 -35.83 -24.83 30.54
#